data_AF-A0A557ZQB0-F1
#
_entry.id   AF-A0A557ZQB0-F1
#
_cell.length_a   1.000
_cell.length_b   1.000
_cell.length_c   1.000
_cell.angle_alpha   90.00
_cell.angle_beta   90.00
_cell.angle_gamma   90.00
#
_symmetry.space_group_name_H-M   'P 1'
#
loop_
_entity.id
_entity.type
_entity.pdbx_description
1 polymer ?
#
loop_
_entity_poly.entity_id
_entity_poly.type
_entity_poly.pdbx_seq_one_letter_code
_entity_poly.pdbx_strand_id
1 'polypeptide(L)'
;MNEPIAPDDPVEPEATGTPASTSAPQDAGAKSDTQAAGNAERGSSTYATGGGGVSFAHRVATVYLASILTGGRRAEASELPVRKVSFQTSPAHPVDDLLVECGDGATEVTLAVACRATPNFVQSNDETVKLVGSLLAEVARFDTDSHQVAIATAGWSTQWEQLATVCDIARAHAGPESFQASMDVEGRWSKPVHERLGQFLKMIEKAVEDETSDEEVRQLAWRLLGRLHILGLAVQSPDGGDRTAVATSLDGVASASVDGTVVRDRIEVEATRYDATGAVVDLNLLRRDLHVVIDAAKTRSRHAWTVVTEHRKLAVAGVRTAIGDGSSGGPVEIALTDRRQQLTAALREAGTRGSALLISGESGTGKSALTLLRFPRLPGDFQTRFYHANRGRKSSWLPLRSTRMSCGNGPCGC
;
A
#
# COMPACT_ATOMS: atom_id res chain seq x y z
N MET A 1 45.47 -64.49 -28.68
CA MET A 1 44.57 -65.34 -27.88
C MET A 1 43.17 -65.15 -28.46
N ASN A 2 42.66 -66.21 -29.09
CA ASN A 2 41.30 -66.49 -29.56
C ASN A 2 40.31 -65.33 -29.82
N GLU A 3 40.22 -64.94 -31.10
CA GLU A 3 39.07 -65.16 -32.02
C GLU A 3 37.81 -65.93 -31.50
N PRO A 4 36.62 -65.89 -32.18
CA PRO A 4 35.72 -64.76 -32.47
C PRO A 4 34.21 -65.23 -32.55
N ILE A 5 33.39 -64.58 -33.38
CA ILE A 5 32.13 -65.03 -34.04
C ILE A 5 30.84 -64.66 -33.27
N ALA A 6 30.09 -63.59 -33.58
CA ALA A 6 29.52 -63.06 -34.85
C ALA A 6 28.10 -63.65 -35.14
N PRO A 7 27.36 -63.13 -36.15
CA PRO A 7 26.05 -62.50 -35.99
C PRO A 7 24.95 -63.27 -36.75
N ASP A 8 23.71 -62.78 -36.79
CA ASP A 8 22.85 -62.92 -37.98
C ASP A 8 21.63 -61.97 -37.90
N ASP A 9 21.40 -61.27 -39.01
CA ASP A 9 20.24 -60.43 -39.34
C ASP A 9 19.06 -61.32 -39.89
N PRO A 10 18.17 -60.86 -40.80
CA PRO A 10 16.84 -60.32 -40.52
C PRO A 10 15.70 -61.08 -41.25
N VAL A 11 14.42 -60.93 -40.86
CA VAL A 11 13.26 -61.27 -41.73
C VAL A 11 12.05 -60.37 -41.41
N GLU A 12 11.49 -59.71 -42.43
CA GLU A 12 10.19 -58.99 -42.45
C GLU A 12 9.00 -59.97 -42.66
N PRO A 13 7.88 -59.63 -43.34
CA PRO A 13 6.62 -59.14 -42.77
C PRO A 13 5.41 -60.05 -43.07
N GLU A 14 4.25 -59.78 -42.46
CA GLU A 14 2.87 -60.12 -42.91
C GLU A 14 1.90 -59.89 -41.73
N ALA A 15 0.59 -59.71 -41.84
CA ALA A 15 -0.33 -59.05 -42.77
C ALA A 15 -1.73 -59.18 -42.12
N THR A 16 -2.63 -58.24 -42.43
CA THR A 16 -4.10 -58.43 -42.56
C THR A 16 -4.99 -58.84 -41.37
N GLY A 17 -6.12 -58.12 -41.21
CA GLY A 17 -7.35 -58.77 -40.75
C GLY A 17 -8.42 -57.92 -40.05
N THR A 18 -9.11 -57.03 -40.78
CA THR A 18 -10.49 -56.57 -40.46
C THR A 18 -11.46 -57.69 -40.89
N PRO A 19 -12.59 -58.02 -40.20
CA PRO A 19 -13.86 -57.29 -40.43
C PRO A 19 -14.91 -57.20 -39.29
N ALA A 20 -15.65 -56.08 -39.36
CA ALA A 20 -17.12 -55.94 -39.33
C ALA A 20 -17.99 -56.22 -38.08
N SER A 21 -18.77 -55.17 -37.76
CA SER A 21 -20.23 -55.16 -37.47
C SER A 21 -20.69 -55.76 -36.13
N THR A 22 -21.58 -55.15 -35.34
CA THR A 22 -22.94 -54.72 -35.73
C THR A 22 -23.60 -53.89 -34.60
N SER A 23 -24.36 -52.88 -35.03
CA SER A 23 -25.65 -52.39 -34.47
C SER A 23 -25.78 -51.82 -33.05
N ALA A 24 -26.23 -50.55 -33.06
CA ALA A 24 -26.98 -49.83 -32.02
C ALA A 24 -28.32 -50.52 -31.64
N PRO A 25 -29.05 -49.93 -30.68
CA PRO A 25 -30.27 -49.23 -31.09
C PRO A 25 -30.46 -47.84 -30.48
N GLN A 26 -31.13 -47.00 -31.26
CA GLN A 26 -31.80 -45.76 -30.87
C GLN A 26 -33.20 -46.06 -30.31
N ASP A 27 -33.66 -45.28 -29.32
CA ASP A 27 -35.03 -44.73 -29.19
C ASP A 27 -35.07 -43.88 -27.90
N ALA A 28 -35.32 -42.57 -27.94
CA ALA A 28 -36.57 -41.85 -28.19
C ALA A 28 -37.34 -41.48 -26.90
N GLY A 29 -37.41 -40.15 -26.71
CA GLY A 29 -38.22 -39.29 -25.84
C GLY A 29 -39.23 -39.82 -24.83
N ALA A 30 -39.27 -39.17 -23.66
CA ALA A 30 -40.51 -38.83 -22.96
C ALA A 30 -40.29 -37.67 -21.97
N LYS A 31 -41.23 -36.72 -21.98
CA LYS A 31 -41.41 -35.62 -21.02
C LYS A 31 -41.92 -36.16 -19.67
N SER A 32 -41.57 -35.53 -18.56
CA SER A 32 -42.45 -35.47 -17.38
C SER A 32 -42.15 -34.25 -16.50
N ASP A 33 -43.23 -33.77 -15.90
CA ASP A 33 -43.45 -32.48 -15.28
C ASP A 33 -42.86 -32.30 -13.87
N THR A 34 -42.51 -31.05 -13.58
CA THR A 34 -42.83 -30.25 -12.38
C THR A 34 -43.24 -30.97 -11.09
N GLN A 35 -42.42 -30.81 -10.04
CA GLN A 35 -42.94 -30.48 -8.71
C GLN A 35 -41.96 -29.61 -7.91
N ALA A 36 -42.49 -28.46 -7.47
CA ALA A 36 -41.82 -27.44 -6.69
C ALA A 36 -41.72 -27.81 -5.20
N ALA A 37 -40.68 -27.28 -4.54
CA ALA A 37 -40.74 -26.53 -3.27
C ALA A 37 -39.47 -26.78 -2.45
N GLY A 38 -38.54 -25.82 -2.53
CA GLY A 38 -37.39 -25.71 -1.65
C GLY A 38 -36.92 -24.27 -1.72
N ASN A 39 -37.60 -23.41 -0.97
CA ASN A 39 -37.36 -21.98 -0.85
C ASN A 39 -35.95 -21.75 -0.27
N ALA A 40 -34.93 -21.78 -1.11
CA ALA A 40 -33.62 -21.26 -0.78
C ALA A 40 -33.73 -19.74 -0.89
N GLU A 41 -33.76 -19.08 0.27
CA GLU A 41 -33.56 -17.65 0.41
C GLU A 41 -32.42 -17.22 -0.52
N ARG A 42 -32.79 -16.58 -1.64
CA ARG A 42 -31.86 -15.86 -2.49
C ARG A 42 -31.34 -14.71 -1.64
N GLY A 43 -30.19 -14.93 -1.02
CA GLY A 43 -29.41 -13.90 -0.37
C GLY A 43 -29.28 -12.72 -1.33
N SER A 44 -29.98 -11.64 -0.99
CA SER A 44 -29.85 -10.34 -1.63
C SER A 44 -28.36 -9.96 -1.62
N SER A 45 -27.71 -9.95 -2.79
CA SER A 45 -26.34 -9.52 -2.88
C SER A 45 -26.25 -8.03 -2.51
N THR A 46 -25.25 -7.65 -1.74
CA THR A 46 -24.93 -6.28 -1.31
C THR A 46 -24.73 -5.28 -2.46
N TYR A 47 -24.68 -5.76 -3.70
CA TYR A 47 -24.67 -4.94 -4.91
C TYR A 47 -26.01 -4.25 -5.19
N ALA A 48 -27.14 -4.80 -4.75
CA ALA A 48 -28.47 -4.24 -5.02
C ALA A 48 -28.79 -2.99 -4.17
N THR A 49 -28.01 -2.69 -3.13
CA THR A 49 -28.19 -1.53 -2.25
C THR A 49 -27.09 -0.49 -2.43
N GLY A 50 -26.64 -0.21 -3.65
CA GLY A 50 -25.79 0.94 -3.99
C GLY A 50 -24.39 1.05 -3.35
N GLY A 51 -24.06 0.24 -2.33
CA GLY A 51 -22.83 0.30 -1.55
C GLY A 51 -21.73 -0.66 -2.03
N GLY A 52 -22.05 -1.59 -2.95
CA GLY A 52 -21.10 -2.57 -3.48
C GLY A 52 -19.88 -1.92 -4.14
N GLY A 53 -20.10 -0.89 -4.97
CA GLY A 53 -19.02 -0.15 -5.65
C GLY A 53 -18.13 0.65 -4.70
N VAL A 54 -18.72 1.33 -3.72
CA VAL A 54 -17.98 2.10 -2.69
C VAL A 54 -17.13 1.16 -1.84
N SER A 55 -17.71 0.02 -1.42
CA SER A 55 -16.96 -1.00 -0.68
C SER A 55 -15.81 -1.62 -1.48
N PHE A 56 -15.91 -1.69 -2.81
CA PHE A 56 -14.83 -2.13 -3.67
C PHE A 56 -13.69 -1.09 -3.68
N ALA A 57 -14.00 0.17 -3.94
CA ALA A 57 -13.02 1.25 -3.97
C ALA A 57 -12.24 1.36 -2.65
N HIS A 58 -12.91 1.25 -1.49
CA HIS A 58 -12.23 1.28 -0.19
C HIS A 58 -11.27 0.12 0.01
N ARG A 59 -11.59 -1.07 -0.51
CA ARG A 59 -10.70 -2.23 -0.45
C ARG A 59 -9.53 -2.12 -1.44
N VAL A 60 -9.74 -1.55 -2.62
CA VAL A 60 -8.66 -1.20 -3.55
C VAL A 60 -7.72 -0.19 -2.89
N ALA A 61 -8.26 0.87 -2.28
CA ALA A 61 -7.48 1.85 -1.55
C ALA A 61 -6.66 1.21 -0.41
N THR A 62 -7.25 0.24 0.30
CA THR A 62 -6.57 -0.51 1.36
C THR A 62 -5.30 -1.22 0.88
N VAL A 63 -5.26 -1.74 -0.36
CA VAL A 63 -4.05 -2.34 -0.96
C VAL A 63 -2.92 -1.31 -1.06
N TYR A 64 -3.22 -0.10 -1.53
CA TYR A 64 -2.24 0.98 -1.66
C TYR A 64 -1.83 1.58 -0.31
N LEU A 65 -2.78 1.77 0.61
CA LEU A 65 -2.49 2.25 1.96
C LEU A 65 -1.63 1.27 2.75
N ALA A 66 -1.88 -0.04 2.61
CA ALA A 66 -1.02 -1.08 3.18
C ALA A 66 0.39 -1.01 2.58
N SER A 67 0.50 -0.79 1.26
CA SER A 67 1.79 -0.63 0.58
C SER A 67 2.59 0.58 1.10
N ILE A 68 1.93 1.68 1.48
CA ILE A 68 2.61 2.82 2.14
C ILE A 68 3.23 2.38 3.47
N LEU A 69 2.50 1.61 4.29
CA LEU A 69 2.97 1.17 5.61
C LEU A 69 4.10 0.15 5.53
N THR A 70 4.02 -0.78 4.58
CA THR A 70 4.99 -1.86 4.42
C THR A 70 6.16 -1.48 3.51
N GLY A 71 6.06 -0.35 2.80
CA GLY A 71 7.00 0.01 1.73
C GLY A 71 6.86 -0.87 0.48
N GLY A 72 5.68 -1.45 0.28
CA GLY A 72 5.35 -2.30 -0.87
C GLY A 72 5.53 -1.57 -2.20
N ARG A 73 6.11 -2.27 -3.17
CA ARG A 73 6.32 -1.81 -4.55
C ARG A 73 5.17 -2.28 -5.44
N ARG A 74 4.90 -1.53 -6.51
CA ARG A 74 3.77 -1.76 -7.42
C ARG A 74 4.24 -1.90 -8.86
N ALA A 75 3.91 -3.00 -9.51
CA ALA A 75 4.30 -3.28 -10.90
C ALA A 75 3.73 -2.24 -11.86
N GLU A 76 2.49 -1.82 -11.63
CA GLU A 76 1.81 -0.77 -12.39
C GLU A 76 2.41 0.64 -12.20
N ALA A 77 3.35 0.78 -11.25
CA ALA A 77 4.11 2.01 -11.03
C ALA A 77 5.62 1.76 -11.15
N SER A 78 6.03 0.88 -12.09
CA SER A 78 7.44 0.57 -12.38
C SER A 78 8.23 0.08 -11.17
N GLU A 79 7.60 -0.74 -10.32
CA GLU A 79 8.18 -1.26 -9.07
C GLU A 79 8.58 -0.16 -8.07
N LEU A 80 8.02 1.04 -8.17
CA LEU A 80 8.25 2.11 -7.21
C LEU A 80 7.38 1.91 -5.96
N PRO A 81 7.87 2.33 -4.77
CA PRO A 81 7.10 2.25 -3.55
C PRO A 81 6.01 3.32 -3.51
N VAL A 82 4.85 2.97 -2.97
CA VAL A 82 3.74 3.91 -2.78
C VAL A 82 4.09 4.92 -1.68
N ARG A 83 3.88 6.21 -1.96
CA ARG A 83 4.15 7.31 -1.02
C ARG A 83 2.89 7.94 -0.47
N LYS A 84 1.89 8.10 -1.33
CA LYS A 84 0.70 8.88 -1.05
C LYS A 84 -0.49 8.39 -1.87
N VAL A 85 -1.67 8.44 -1.28
CA VAL A 85 -2.94 8.11 -1.92
C VAL A 85 -3.89 9.27 -1.66
N SER A 86 -4.47 9.84 -2.71
CA SER A 86 -5.49 10.88 -2.62
C SER A 86 -6.83 10.30 -3.06
N PHE A 87 -7.89 10.60 -2.31
CA PHE A 87 -9.27 10.20 -2.59
C PHE A 87 -10.05 11.39 -3.18
N GLN A 88 -11.03 11.13 -4.04
CA GLN A 88 -11.95 12.14 -4.59
C GLN A 88 -11.21 13.37 -5.14
N THR A 89 -10.40 13.15 -6.17
CA THR A 89 -9.45 14.12 -6.72
C THR A 89 -10.04 15.09 -7.73
N SER A 90 -11.33 15.02 -8.01
CA SER A 90 -12.07 15.99 -8.80
C SER A 90 -12.11 17.38 -8.12
N PRO A 91 -11.99 18.49 -8.88
CA PRO A 91 -11.90 18.59 -10.34
C PRO A 91 -10.45 18.60 -10.87
N ALA A 92 -9.45 18.36 -10.02
CA ALA A 92 -8.04 18.38 -10.44
C ALA A 92 -7.71 17.21 -11.37
N HIS A 93 -8.35 16.05 -11.18
CA HIS A 93 -8.21 14.86 -12.00
C HIS A 93 -9.59 14.42 -12.54
N PRO A 94 -9.74 14.22 -13.87
CA PRO A 94 -10.92 13.59 -14.46
C PRO A 94 -11.26 12.21 -13.89
N VAL A 95 -10.26 11.42 -13.49
CA VAL A 95 -10.47 10.17 -12.74
C VAL A 95 -10.49 10.48 -11.25
N ASP A 96 -11.67 10.31 -10.65
CA ASP A 96 -11.97 10.83 -9.30
C ASP A 96 -11.73 9.82 -8.16
N ASP A 97 -11.69 8.51 -8.44
CA ASP A 97 -11.74 7.52 -7.36
C ASP A 97 -10.47 7.56 -6.48
N LEU A 98 -9.28 7.33 -7.08
CA LEU A 98 -8.00 7.37 -6.37
C LEU A 98 -6.88 7.94 -7.26
N LEU A 99 -5.98 8.70 -6.64
CA LEU A 99 -4.69 9.08 -7.21
C LEU A 99 -3.57 8.56 -6.34
N VAL A 100 -2.72 7.70 -6.90
CA VAL A 100 -1.61 7.06 -6.20
C VAL A 100 -0.30 7.65 -6.68
N GLU A 101 0.48 8.21 -5.76
CA GLU A 101 1.82 8.72 -6.05
C GLU A 101 2.87 7.72 -5.54
N CYS A 102 3.69 7.24 -6.47
CA CYS A 102 4.76 6.27 -6.23
C CYS A 102 6.11 6.92 -6.54
N GLY A 103 7.13 6.62 -5.74
CA GLY A 103 8.46 7.15 -6.01
C GLY A 103 9.49 6.87 -4.94
N ASP A 104 10.76 6.87 -5.35
CA ASP A 104 11.91 6.68 -4.45
C ASP A 104 12.70 7.97 -4.19
N GLY A 105 12.24 9.09 -4.75
CA GLY A 105 12.86 10.41 -4.65
C GLY A 105 13.75 10.78 -5.84
N ALA A 106 14.13 9.81 -6.68
CA ALA A 106 14.78 10.06 -7.97
C ALA A 106 13.77 9.96 -9.13
N THR A 107 12.87 8.99 -9.04
CA THR A 107 11.80 8.78 -10.02
C THR A 107 10.45 8.85 -9.32
N GLU A 108 9.49 9.48 -10.00
CA GLU A 108 8.11 9.60 -9.56
C GLU A 108 7.16 9.16 -10.67
N VAL A 109 6.15 8.37 -10.28
CA VAL A 109 5.06 7.93 -11.14
C VAL A 109 3.76 8.21 -10.41
N THR A 110 2.83 8.84 -11.11
CA THR A 110 1.47 9.06 -10.64
C THR A 110 0.54 8.11 -11.37
N LEU A 111 -0.37 7.48 -10.63
CA LEU A 111 -1.33 6.53 -11.16
C LEU A 111 -2.75 6.95 -10.77
N ALA A 112 -3.54 7.35 -11.75
CA ALA A 112 -4.96 7.63 -11.55
C ALA A 112 -5.76 6.32 -11.70
N VAL A 113 -6.36 5.84 -10.61
CA VAL A 113 -7.02 4.54 -10.54
C VAL A 113 -8.53 4.73 -10.51
N ALA A 114 -9.21 4.27 -11.55
CA ALA A 114 -10.67 4.14 -11.57
C ALA A 114 -11.10 2.80 -10.96
N CYS A 115 -11.92 2.82 -9.92
CA CYS A 115 -12.39 1.62 -9.24
C CYS A 115 -13.72 1.16 -9.84
N ARG A 116 -13.71 0.11 -10.65
CA ARG A 116 -14.93 -0.48 -11.24
C ARG A 116 -14.88 -1.98 -11.05
N ALA A 117 -15.76 -2.53 -10.21
CA ALA A 117 -15.69 -3.96 -9.90
C ALA A 117 -15.89 -4.85 -11.13
N THR A 118 -16.83 -4.52 -12.02
CA THR A 118 -17.19 -5.35 -13.18
C THR A 118 -17.40 -4.51 -14.46
N PRO A 119 -16.39 -3.76 -14.94
CA PRO A 119 -16.52 -2.98 -16.15
C PRO A 119 -16.65 -3.90 -17.35
N ASN A 120 -17.57 -3.54 -18.26
CA ASN A 120 -17.76 -4.27 -19.49
C ASN A 120 -17.28 -3.41 -20.67
N PHE A 121 -16.14 -3.78 -21.23
CA PHE A 121 -15.48 -3.09 -22.34
C PHE A 121 -16.14 -3.43 -23.68
N VAL A 122 -17.37 -2.95 -23.85
CA VAL A 122 -18.17 -3.02 -25.08
C VAL A 122 -18.84 -1.67 -25.33
N GLN A 123 -18.99 -1.30 -26.60
CA GLN A 123 -19.58 -0.02 -27.03
C GLN A 123 -21.02 0.22 -26.52
N SER A 124 -21.74 -0.84 -26.18
CA SER A 124 -23.12 -0.78 -25.70
C SER A 124 -23.23 -0.49 -24.20
N ASN A 125 -22.12 -0.49 -23.46
CA ASN A 125 -22.12 -0.15 -22.05
C ASN A 125 -21.76 1.34 -21.87
N ASP A 126 -22.78 2.18 -21.69
CA ASP A 126 -22.60 3.63 -21.58
C ASP A 126 -21.77 4.06 -20.37
N GLU A 127 -21.80 3.30 -19.26
CA GLU A 127 -20.98 3.58 -18.08
C GLU A 127 -19.50 3.36 -18.36
N THR A 128 -19.14 2.26 -19.04
CA THR A 128 -17.76 2.00 -19.44
C THR A 128 -17.29 3.00 -20.51
N VAL A 129 -18.16 3.40 -21.44
CA VAL A 129 -17.82 4.43 -22.45
C VAL A 129 -17.52 5.77 -21.76
N LYS A 130 -18.33 6.19 -20.79
CA LYS A 130 -18.05 7.39 -19.98
C LYS A 130 -16.73 7.27 -19.22
N LEU A 131 -16.45 6.09 -18.64
CA LEU A 131 -15.17 5.82 -18.00
C LEU A 131 -13.99 5.98 -18.97
N VAL A 132 -14.10 5.44 -20.19
CA VAL A 132 -13.08 5.61 -21.24
C VAL A 132 -12.89 7.11 -21.55
N GLY A 133 -13.99 7.88 -21.65
CA GLY A 133 -13.93 9.34 -21.80
C GLY A 133 -13.18 10.04 -20.66
N SER A 134 -13.46 9.69 -19.40
CA SER A 134 -12.72 10.21 -18.25
C SER A 134 -11.22 9.88 -18.30
N LEU A 135 -10.87 8.66 -18.72
CA LEU A 135 -9.47 8.23 -18.86
C LEU A 135 -8.76 8.95 -20.01
N LEU A 136 -9.44 9.19 -21.13
CA LEU A 136 -8.93 10.00 -22.23
C LEU A 136 -8.67 11.43 -21.76
N ALA A 137 -9.61 12.03 -21.04
CA ALA A 137 -9.45 13.38 -20.49
C ALA A 137 -8.29 13.46 -19.48
N GLU A 138 -8.08 12.42 -18.66
CA GLU A 138 -6.96 12.32 -17.73
C GLU A 138 -5.62 12.29 -18.47
N VAL A 139 -5.48 11.39 -19.45
CA VAL A 139 -4.26 11.24 -20.26
C VAL A 139 -3.97 12.50 -21.09
N ALA A 140 -5.00 13.16 -21.61
CA ALA A 140 -4.86 14.41 -22.36
C ALA A 140 -4.44 15.57 -21.46
N ARG A 141 -4.92 15.61 -20.20
CA ARG A 141 -4.57 16.66 -19.23
C ARG A 141 -3.14 16.49 -18.71
N PHE A 142 -2.70 15.26 -18.49
CA PHE A 142 -1.39 14.92 -17.96
C PHE A 142 -0.59 14.15 -19.00
N ASP A 143 -0.10 14.88 -20.01
CA ASP A 143 0.63 14.27 -21.13
C ASP A 143 2.11 13.99 -20.80
N THR A 144 2.35 13.14 -19.80
CA THR A 144 3.69 12.68 -19.41
C THR A 144 3.69 11.17 -19.20
N ASP A 145 4.81 10.52 -19.52
CA ASP A 145 4.96 9.07 -19.32
C ASP A 145 5.06 8.68 -17.84
N SER A 146 5.28 9.64 -16.95
CA SER A 146 5.18 9.46 -15.51
C SER A 146 3.74 9.44 -15.00
N HIS A 147 2.74 9.80 -15.83
CA HIS A 147 1.32 9.77 -15.46
C HIS A 147 0.62 8.60 -16.13
N GLN A 148 0.29 7.61 -15.33
CA GLN A 148 -0.35 6.37 -15.74
C GLN A 148 -1.81 6.37 -15.31
N VAL A 149 -2.63 5.56 -15.99
CA VAL A 149 -4.03 5.36 -15.62
C VAL A 149 -4.31 3.89 -15.39
N ALA A 150 -5.19 3.57 -14.46
CA ALA A 150 -5.57 2.19 -14.17
C ALA A 150 -7.06 2.02 -13.99
N ILE A 151 -7.54 0.82 -14.30
CA ILE A 151 -8.87 0.35 -13.96
C ILE A 151 -8.72 -0.84 -13.02
N ALA A 152 -9.14 -0.68 -11.77
CA ALA A 152 -9.19 -1.76 -10.79
C ALA A 152 -10.50 -2.53 -10.93
N THR A 153 -10.42 -3.85 -11.05
CA THR A 153 -11.54 -4.79 -11.21
C THR A 153 -11.60 -5.80 -10.08
N ALA A 154 -12.79 -6.35 -9.82
CA ALA A 154 -12.98 -7.41 -8.84
C ALA A 154 -12.58 -8.76 -9.47
N GLY A 155 -11.34 -9.17 -9.23
CA GLY A 155 -10.75 -10.37 -9.83
C GLY A 155 -10.35 -10.19 -11.29
N TRP A 156 -10.22 -11.31 -12.01
CA TRP A 156 -9.75 -11.35 -13.39
C TRP A 156 -10.76 -12.02 -14.33
N SER A 157 -10.88 -11.53 -15.56
CA SER A 157 -11.73 -12.11 -16.60
C SER A 157 -11.00 -12.16 -17.93
N THR A 158 -11.42 -13.04 -18.83
CA THR A 158 -10.84 -13.17 -20.17
C THR A 158 -10.94 -11.88 -20.99
N GLN A 159 -12.00 -11.09 -20.80
CA GLN A 159 -12.13 -9.78 -21.47
C GLN A 159 -11.05 -8.80 -21.01
N TRP A 160 -10.75 -8.79 -19.71
CA TRP A 160 -9.74 -7.91 -19.12
C TRP A 160 -8.33 -8.35 -19.47
N GLU A 161 -8.08 -9.67 -19.54
CA GLU A 161 -6.83 -10.26 -20.03
C GLU A 161 -6.52 -9.86 -21.47
N GLN A 162 -7.53 -9.96 -22.36
CA GLN A 162 -7.40 -9.51 -23.75
C GLN A 162 -7.04 -8.03 -23.81
N LEU A 163 -7.70 -7.19 -23.00
CA LEU A 163 -7.43 -5.75 -23.00
C LEU A 163 -6.04 -5.44 -22.43
N ALA A 164 -5.64 -6.09 -21.34
CA ALA A 164 -4.30 -5.96 -20.77
C ALA A 164 -3.23 -6.35 -21.79
N THR A 165 -3.45 -7.40 -22.57
CA THR A 165 -2.57 -7.80 -23.68
C THR A 165 -2.46 -6.71 -24.73
N VAL A 166 -3.58 -6.07 -25.13
CA VAL A 166 -3.55 -4.94 -26.06
C VAL A 166 -2.76 -3.75 -25.46
N CYS A 167 -2.91 -3.46 -24.16
CA CYS A 167 -2.12 -2.42 -23.49
C CYS A 167 -0.62 -2.74 -23.50
N ASP A 168 -0.24 -4.00 -23.23
CA ASP A 168 1.17 -4.43 -23.27
C ASP A 168 1.77 -4.27 -24.67
N ILE A 169 1.01 -4.61 -25.72
CA ILE A 169 1.42 -4.40 -27.10
C ILE A 169 1.59 -2.90 -27.36
N ALA A 170 0.59 -2.07 -27.03
CA ALA A 170 0.65 -0.63 -27.25
C ALA A 170 1.86 0.02 -26.56
N ARG A 171 2.16 -0.38 -25.31
CA ARG A 171 3.34 0.06 -24.54
C ARG A 171 4.68 -0.29 -25.18
N ALA A 172 4.74 -1.37 -25.96
CA ALA A 172 5.97 -1.80 -26.64
C ALA A 172 6.28 -1.00 -27.92
N HIS A 173 5.39 -0.10 -28.34
CA HIS A 173 5.47 0.63 -29.61
C HIS A 173 5.58 2.14 -29.39
N ALA A 174 6.46 2.80 -30.17
CA ALA A 174 6.76 4.23 -30.02
C ALA A 174 5.70 5.17 -30.63
N GLY A 175 4.75 4.63 -31.39
CA GLY A 175 3.71 5.43 -32.02
C GLY A 175 2.56 4.60 -32.60
N PRO A 176 1.44 5.26 -32.95
CA PRO A 176 0.21 4.61 -33.38
C PRO A 176 0.39 3.80 -34.67
N GLU A 177 1.17 4.30 -35.64
CA GLU A 177 1.46 3.58 -36.88
C GLU A 177 2.21 2.26 -36.62
N SER A 178 3.24 2.30 -35.77
CA SER A 178 4.03 1.10 -35.43
C SER A 178 3.22 0.07 -34.65
N PHE A 179 2.32 0.54 -33.80
CA PHE A 179 1.36 -0.29 -33.07
C PHE A 179 0.36 -0.93 -34.03
N GLN A 180 -0.25 -0.15 -34.92
CA GLN A 180 -1.21 -0.64 -35.90
C GLN A 180 -0.58 -1.65 -36.85
N ALA A 181 0.61 -1.37 -37.38
CA ALA A 181 1.36 -2.30 -38.23
C ALA A 181 1.67 -3.64 -37.54
N SER A 182 1.91 -3.62 -36.23
CA SER A 182 2.11 -4.83 -35.42
C SER A 182 0.81 -5.61 -35.21
N MET A 183 -0.30 -4.90 -35.03
CA MET A 183 -1.63 -5.50 -34.95
C MET A 183 -2.06 -6.09 -36.29
N ASP A 184 -1.71 -5.49 -37.42
CA ASP A 184 -2.16 -5.96 -38.75
C ASP A 184 -1.42 -7.20 -39.26
N VAL A 185 -0.37 -7.67 -38.56
CA VAL A 185 0.33 -8.91 -38.93
C VAL A 185 -0.58 -10.11 -38.72
N GLU A 186 -0.99 -10.73 -39.82
CA GLU A 186 -1.88 -11.90 -39.81
C GLU A 186 -1.32 -13.04 -38.95
N GLY A 187 -2.15 -13.59 -38.08
CA GLY A 187 -1.81 -14.73 -37.23
C GLY A 187 -0.85 -14.43 -36.07
N ARG A 188 -0.34 -13.20 -35.94
CA ARG A 188 0.56 -12.82 -34.84
C ARG A 188 -0.15 -12.80 -33.49
N TRP A 189 -1.38 -12.29 -33.48
CA TRP A 189 -2.21 -12.19 -32.28
C TRP A 189 -3.48 -13.00 -32.44
N SER A 190 -4.07 -13.43 -31.32
CA SER A 190 -5.30 -14.21 -31.35
C SER A 190 -6.49 -13.35 -31.78
N LYS A 191 -7.45 -13.96 -32.48
CA LYS A 191 -8.68 -13.28 -32.92
C LYS A 191 -9.38 -12.48 -31.81
N PRO A 192 -9.51 -12.98 -30.56
CA PRO A 192 -10.15 -12.22 -29.49
C PRO A 192 -9.40 -10.93 -29.09
N VAL A 193 -8.07 -10.88 -29.24
CA VAL A 193 -7.27 -9.67 -28.95
C VAL A 193 -7.56 -8.58 -30.01
N HIS A 194 -7.64 -8.95 -31.28
CA HIS A 194 -8.05 -8.04 -32.35
C HIS A 194 -9.49 -7.55 -32.17
N GLU A 195 -10.42 -8.45 -31.89
CA GLU A 195 -11.82 -8.09 -31.62
C GLU A 195 -11.93 -7.15 -30.42
N ARG A 196 -11.09 -7.35 -29.38
CA ARG A 196 -11.02 -6.46 -28.21
C ARG A 196 -10.55 -5.06 -28.60
N LEU A 197 -9.49 -4.93 -29.39
CA LEU A 197 -9.02 -3.63 -29.89
C LEU A 197 -10.12 -2.94 -30.71
N GLY A 198 -10.81 -3.68 -31.59
CA GLY A 198 -11.93 -3.16 -32.37
C GLY A 198 -13.08 -2.64 -31.49
N GLN A 199 -13.44 -3.35 -30.42
CA GLN A 199 -14.43 -2.86 -29.45
C GLN A 199 -13.93 -1.61 -28.71
N PHE A 200 -12.63 -1.55 -28.38
CA PHE A 200 -12.04 -0.41 -27.70
C PHE A 200 -12.03 0.86 -28.56
N LEU A 201 -11.67 0.75 -29.83
CA LEU A 201 -11.72 1.85 -30.79
C LEU A 201 -13.13 2.44 -30.90
N LYS A 202 -14.17 1.60 -30.98
CA LYS A 202 -15.57 2.04 -31.04
C LYS A 202 -16.04 2.71 -29.74
N MET A 203 -15.50 2.30 -28.58
CA MET A 203 -15.77 3.00 -27.33
C MET A 203 -15.13 4.38 -27.30
N ILE A 204 -13.92 4.53 -27.85
CA ILE A 204 -13.26 5.83 -27.98
C ILE A 204 -14.04 6.73 -28.92
N GLU A 205 -14.40 6.25 -30.11
CA GLU A 205 -15.22 6.97 -31.10
C GLU A 205 -16.51 7.51 -30.47
N LYS A 206 -17.18 6.71 -29.63
CA LYS A 206 -18.39 7.12 -28.91
C LYS A 206 -18.13 8.06 -27.72
N ALA A 207 -16.92 8.04 -27.16
CA ALA A 207 -16.55 8.86 -26.01
C ALA A 207 -16.03 10.25 -26.40
N VAL A 208 -15.54 10.42 -27.63
CA VAL A 208 -15.07 11.69 -28.20
C VAL A 208 -16.21 12.40 -28.93
N GLU A 209 -16.02 13.68 -29.22
CA GLU A 209 -17.01 14.48 -29.94
C GLU A 209 -17.20 13.98 -31.39
N ASP A 210 -18.43 14.13 -31.89
CA ASP A 210 -18.77 13.88 -33.29
C ASP A 210 -17.82 14.73 -34.17
N GLU A 211 -17.21 14.12 -35.20
CA GLU A 211 -16.21 14.67 -36.16
C GLU A 211 -14.73 14.26 -35.95
N THR A 212 -14.40 13.46 -34.93
CA THR A 212 -13.04 12.91 -34.79
C THR A 212 -12.72 11.94 -35.93
N SER A 213 -11.60 12.12 -36.62
CA SER A 213 -11.18 11.24 -37.72
C SER A 213 -10.71 9.86 -37.23
N ASP A 214 -10.81 8.83 -38.07
CA ASP A 214 -10.32 7.47 -37.75
C ASP A 214 -8.85 7.46 -37.28
N GLU A 215 -8.03 8.34 -37.85
CA GLU A 215 -6.62 8.46 -37.49
C GLU A 215 -6.43 9.06 -36.09
N GLU A 216 -7.20 10.08 -35.75
CA GLU A 216 -7.21 10.66 -34.40
C GLU A 216 -7.73 9.65 -33.37
N VAL A 217 -8.77 8.87 -33.70
CA VAL A 217 -9.26 7.78 -32.83
C VAL A 217 -8.15 6.76 -32.57
N ARG A 218 -7.41 6.34 -33.61
CA ARG A 218 -6.26 5.43 -33.45
C ARG A 218 -5.16 6.03 -32.61
N GLN A 219 -4.86 7.31 -32.79
CA GLN A 219 -3.85 8.02 -32.00
C GLN A 219 -4.24 8.10 -30.52
N LEU A 220 -5.50 8.47 -30.23
CA LEU A 220 -6.04 8.52 -28.87
C LEU A 220 -6.06 7.13 -28.22
N ALA A 221 -6.43 6.10 -28.98
CA ALA A 221 -6.42 4.72 -28.52
C ALA A 221 -5.02 4.25 -28.14
N TRP A 222 -4.03 4.45 -29.01
CA TRP A 222 -2.65 4.08 -28.71
C TRP A 222 -2.13 4.83 -27.48
N ARG A 223 -2.37 6.14 -27.37
CA ARG A 223 -1.95 6.94 -26.20
C ARG A 223 -2.56 6.43 -24.90
N LEU A 224 -3.86 6.16 -24.90
CA LEU A 224 -4.54 5.63 -23.71
C LEU A 224 -4.06 4.21 -23.37
N LEU A 225 -4.03 3.31 -24.34
CA LEU A 225 -3.59 1.92 -24.14
C LEU A 225 -2.13 1.84 -23.68
N GLY A 226 -1.28 2.75 -24.17
CA GLY A 226 0.11 2.90 -23.76
C GLY A 226 0.29 3.32 -22.29
N ARG A 227 -0.74 3.88 -21.65
CA ARG A 227 -0.71 4.32 -20.24
C ARG A 227 -1.69 3.57 -19.34
N LEU A 228 -2.51 2.69 -19.90
CA LEU A 228 -3.58 2.01 -19.21
C LEU A 228 -3.11 0.68 -18.61
N HIS A 229 -3.36 0.51 -17.32
CA HIS A 229 -3.21 -0.75 -16.59
C HIS A 229 -4.57 -1.32 -16.18
N ILE A 230 -4.76 -2.63 -16.36
CA ILE A 230 -5.93 -3.34 -15.83
C ILE A 230 -5.49 -4.11 -14.59
N LEU A 231 -6.09 -3.81 -13.44
CA LEU A 231 -5.69 -4.36 -12.15
C LEU A 231 -6.76 -5.31 -11.63
N GLY A 232 -6.52 -6.61 -11.77
CA GLY A 232 -7.39 -7.63 -11.19
C GLY A 232 -7.13 -7.80 -9.71
N LEU A 233 -7.98 -7.22 -8.87
CA LEU A 233 -7.81 -7.29 -7.42
C LEU A 233 -8.82 -8.25 -6.80
N ALA A 234 -8.31 -9.33 -6.22
CA ALA A 234 -9.03 -10.35 -5.45
C ALA A 234 -9.33 -9.85 -4.03
N VAL A 235 -10.10 -8.76 -3.95
CA VAL A 235 -10.45 -8.07 -2.70
C VAL A 235 -11.90 -8.30 -2.26
N GLN A 236 -12.68 -9.07 -3.00
CA GLN A 236 -14.09 -9.37 -2.69
C GLN A 236 -14.44 -10.84 -2.93
N SER A 237 -15.35 -11.38 -2.12
CA SER A 237 -15.87 -12.74 -2.30
C SER A 237 -16.36 -12.97 -3.73
N PRO A 238 -16.11 -14.14 -4.34
CA PRO A 238 -15.55 -15.35 -3.73
C PRO A 238 -14.01 -15.37 -3.60
N ASP A 239 -13.30 -14.45 -4.25
CA ASP A 239 -11.84 -14.43 -4.27
C ASP A 239 -11.26 -13.32 -3.39
N GLY A 240 -10.77 -13.71 -2.21
CA GLY A 240 -10.16 -12.83 -1.22
C GLY A 240 -8.64 -12.94 -1.13
N GLY A 241 -7.98 -13.47 -2.18
CA GLY A 241 -6.54 -13.73 -2.19
C GLY A 241 -5.71 -12.48 -1.83
N ASP A 242 -5.95 -11.37 -2.51
CA ASP A 242 -5.23 -10.11 -2.25
C ASP A 242 -5.55 -9.54 -0.89
N ARG A 243 -6.81 -9.67 -0.44
CA ARG A 243 -7.20 -9.25 0.92
C ARG A 243 -6.46 -10.02 2.01
N THR A 244 -6.12 -11.28 1.74
CA THR A 244 -5.32 -12.13 2.62
C THR A 244 -3.84 -11.76 2.53
N ALA A 245 -3.31 -11.59 1.32
CA ALA A 245 -1.93 -11.17 1.11
C ALA A 245 -1.61 -9.81 1.77
N VAL A 246 -2.54 -8.86 1.70
CA VAL A 246 -2.44 -7.57 2.41
C VAL A 246 -2.34 -7.80 3.92
N ALA A 247 -3.23 -8.61 4.52
CA ALA A 247 -3.17 -8.92 5.95
C ALA A 247 -1.82 -9.54 6.33
N THR A 248 -1.35 -10.55 5.58
CA THR A 248 -0.03 -11.16 5.82
C THR A 248 1.12 -10.17 5.73
N SER A 249 1.07 -9.24 4.77
CA SER A 249 2.11 -8.19 4.66
C SER A 249 2.12 -7.24 5.86
N LEU A 250 0.95 -7.03 6.49
CA LEU A 250 0.78 -6.13 7.62
C LEU A 250 1.22 -6.74 8.96
N ASP A 251 1.40 -8.06 9.06
CA ASP A 251 1.95 -8.71 10.26
C ASP A 251 3.32 -8.13 10.66
N GLY A 252 4.11 -7.73 9.66
CA GLY A 252 5.41 -7.08 9.87
C GLY A 252 5.34 -5.73 10.57
N VAL A 253 4.21 -5.03 10.49
CA VAL A 253 4.00 -3.69 11.08
C VAL A 253 2.98 -3.67 12.21
N ALA A 254 2.26 -4.77 12.43
CA ALA A 254 1.29 -4.91 13.51
C ALA A 254 1.94 -4.80 14.90
N SER A 255 1.18 -4.22 15.83
CA SER A 255 1.53 -4.20 17.26
C SER A 255 1.51 -5.61 17.87
N ALA A 256 2.18 -5.83 18.99
CA ALA A 256 2.29 -7.16 19.61
C ALA A 256 0.94 -7.76 20.05
N SER A 257 -0.11 -6.95 20.19
CA SER A 257 -1.45 -7.37 20.64
C SER A 257 -2.44 -7.67 19.52
N VAL A 258 -2.07 -7.45 18.26
CA VAL A 258 -2.97 -7.63 17.10
C VAL A 258 -2.22 -8.27 15.93
N ASP A 259 -2.96 -8.85 14.99
CA ASP A 259 -2.41 -9.37 13.73
C ASP A 259 -2.65 -8.39 12.56
N GLY A 260 -2.10 -8.71 11.40
CA GLY A 260 -2.28 -7.92 10.19
C GLY A 260 -3.73 -7.89 9.68
N THR A 261 -4.57 -8.85 10.05
CA THR A 261 -6.01 -8.84 9.73
C THR A 261 -6.71 -7.68 10.42
N VAL A 262 -6.44 -7.47 11.72
CA VAL A 262 -6.99 -6.33 12.48
C VAL A 262 -6.47 -5.00 11.92
N VAL A 263 -5.20 -4.93 11.51
CA VAL A 263 -4.65 -3.72 10.88
C VAL A 263 -5.34 -3.43 9.55
N ARG A 264 -5.52 -4.45 8.69
CA ARG A 264 -6.24 -4.32 7.42
C ARG A 264 -7.67 -3.82 7.64
N ASP A 265 -8.42 -4.46 8.53
CA ASP A 265 -9.81 -4.10 8.78
C ASP A 265 -9.92 -2.66 9.33
N ARG A 266 -8.93 -2.23 10.13
CA ARG A 266 -8.85 -0.83 10.56
C ARG A 266 -8.55 0.12 9.39
N ILE A 267 -7.66 -0.24 8.47
CA ILE A 267 -7.39 0.54 7.26
C ILE A 267 -8.66 0.65 6.40
N GLU A 268 -9.42 -0.43 6.22
CA GLU A 268 -10.69 -0.42 5.46
C GLU A 268 -11.69 0.57 6.08
N VAL A 269 -11.80 0.61 7.42
CA VAL A 269 -12.65 1.59 8.13
C VAL A 269 -12.15 3.03 7.94
N GLU A 270 -10.83 3.25 8.01
CA GLU A 270 -10.26 4.59 7.77
C GLU A 270 -10.40 5.03 6.31
N ALA A 271 -10.35 4.10 5.34
CA ALA A 271 -10.56 4.39 3.92
C ALA A 271 -11.95 4.98 3.67
N THR A 272 -12.99 4.50 4.37
CA THR A 272 -14.32 5.12 4.31
C THR A 272 -14.31 6.57 4.80
N ARG A 273 -13.54 6.89 5.85
CA ARG A 273 -13.41 8.26 6.35
C ARG A 273 -12.60 9.14 5.40
N TYR A 274 -11.52 8.61 4.83
CA TYR A 274 -10.67 9.32 3.88
C TYR A 274 -11.43 9.66 2.60
N ASP A 275 -12.18 8.70 2.07
CA ASP A 275 -13.05 8.90 0.91
C ASP A 275 -14.08 10.00 1.17
N ALA A 276 -14.83 9.92 2.28
CA ALA A 276 -15.83 10.92 2.64
C ALA A 276 -15.27 12.35 2.85
N THR A 277 -13.95 12.49 3.00
CA THR A 277 -13.29 13.79 3.23
C THR A 277 -12.39 14.23 2.07
N GLY A 278 -12.32 13.46 0.97
CA GLY A 278 -11.36 13.69 -0.12
C GLY A 278 -9.92 13.76 0.39
N ALA A 279 -9.58 12.90 1.35
CA ALA A 279 -8.32 13.02 2.08
C ALA A 279 -7.12 12.68 1.20
N VAL A 280 -6.03 13.36 1.51
CA VAL A 280 -4.70 13.09 0.96
C VAL A 280 -3.89 12.37 2.03
N VAL A 281 -3.60 11.10 1.79
CA VAL A 281 -3.07 10.18 2.79
C VAL A 281 -1.62 9.83 2.50
N ASP A 282 -0.73 10.23 3.42
CA ASP A 282 0.67 9.87 3.44
C ASP A 282 0.99 8.91 4.61
N LEU A 283 2.25 8.48 4.68
CA LEU A 283 2.72 7.59 5.73
C LEU A 283 2.60 8.20 7.15
N ASN A 284 2.69 9.53 7.29
CA ASN A 284 2.57 10.17 8.60
C ASN A 284 1.12 10.16 9.10
N LEU A 285 0.17 10.43 8.20
CA LEU A 285 -1.26 10.36 8.47
C LEU A 285 -1.68 8.95 8.86
N LEU A 286 -1.27 7.93 8.08
CA LEU A 286 -1.57 6.53 8.40
C LEU A 286 -1.00 6.12 9.75
N ARG A 287 0.25 6.49 10.05
CA ARG A 287 0.84 6.18 11.36
C ARG A 287 0.10 6.85 12.51
N ARG A 288 -0.39 8.08 12.32
CA ARG A 288 -1.17 8.81 13.32
C ARG A 288 -2.52 8.13 13.57
N ASP A 289 -3.22 7.78 12.50
CA ASP A 289 -4.60 7.31 12.60
C ASP A 289 -4.67 5.80 12.97
N LEU A 290 -3.60 5.04 12.68
CA LEU A 290 -3.49 3.61 12.99
C LEU A 290 -2.58 3.31 14.20
N HIS A 291 -2.11 4.32 14.93
CA HIS A 291 -1.12 4.17 16.01
C HIS A 291 -1.48 3.15 17.11
N VAL A 292 -2.78 2.83 17.27
CA VAL A 292 -3.27 1.86 18.26
C VAL A 292 -3.01 0.42 17.81
N VAL A 293 -3.01 0.15 16.50
CA VAL A 293 -2.90 -1.20 15.94
C VAL A 293 -1.52 -1.50 15.33
N ILE A 294 -0.72 -0.47 15.03
CA ILE A 294 0.63 -0.63 14.47
C ILE A 294 1.72 -0.49 15.53
N ASP A 295 2.84 -1.20 15.32
CA ASP A 295 4.05 -1.01 16.09
C ASP A 295 4.81 0.25 15.61
N ALA A 296 4.84 1.27 16.46
CA ALA A 296 5.53 2.53 16.18
C ALA A 296 7.04 2.35 15.97
N ALA A 297 7.68 1.35 16.58
CA ALA A 297 9.10 1.09 16.43
C ALA A 297 9.42 0.45 15.07
N LYS A 298 8.57 -0.49 14.61
CA LYS A 298 8.75 -1.15 13.30
C LYS A 298 8.41 -0.25 12.13
N THR A 299 7.46 0.65 12.32
CA THR A 299 7.01 1.54 11.25
C THR A 299 7.88 2.79 11.10
N ARG A 300 8.61 3.25 12.13
CA ARG A 300 9.44 4.46 12.03
C ARG A 300 10.77 4.18 11.33
N SER A 301 11.28 5.14 10.55
CA SER A 301 12.55 4.94 9.83
C SER A 301 13.70 4.73 10.82
N ARG A 302 14.36 3.57 10.69
CA ARG A 302 15.55 3.21 11.46
C ARG A 302 16.62 4.29 11.31
N HIS A 303 16.75 4.87 10.12
CA HIS A 303 17.71 5.92 9.79
C HIS A 303 17.47 7.22 10.58
N ALA A 304 16.24 7.73 10.67
CA ALA A 304 15.97 8.94 11.46
C ALA A 304 16.29 8.73 12.95
N TRP A 305 15.99 7.54 13.48
CA TRP A 305 16.38 7.19 14.85
C TRP A 305 17.88 6.97 15.02
N THR A 306 18.57 6.44 14.01
CA THR A 306 20.03 6.38 13.99
C THR A 306 20.61 7.78 14.05
N VAL A 307 20.15 8.73 13.22
CA VAL A 307 20.60 10.13 13.23
C VAL A 307 20.33 10.81 14.58
N VAL A 308 19.13 10.64 15.14
CA VAL A 308 18.79 11.14 16.49
C VAL A 308 19.67 10.49 17.56
N THR A 309 19.97 9.20 17.42
CA THR A 309 20.87 8.47 18.34
C THR A 309 22.30 8.96 18.23
N GLU A 310 22.80 9.24 17.03
CA GLU A 310 24.13 9.82 16.81
C GLU A 310 24.22 11.25 17.37
N HIS A 311 23.24 12.11 17.09
CA HIS A 311 23.19 13.44 17.71
C HIS A 311 23.11 13.37 19.24
N ARG A 312 22.40 12.39 19.77
CA ARG A 312 22.36 12.13 21.20
C ARG A 312 23.72 11.66 21.74
N LYS A 313 24.42 10.76 21.05
CA LYS A 313 25.79 10.34 21.45
C LYS A 313 26.72 11.55 21.51
N LEU A 314 26.67 12.42 20.51
CA LEU A 314 27.44 13.67 20.49
C LEU A 314 27.06 14.60 21.66
N ALA A 315 25.76 14.76 21.93
CA ALA A 315 25.28 15.58 23.04
C ALA A 315 25.71 15.04 24.41
N VAL A 316 25.72 13.71 24.59
CA VAL A 316 26.21 13.05 25.81
C VAL A 316 27.72 13.18 25.95
N ALA A 317 28.47 13.01 24.86
CA ALA A 317 29.93 13.19 24.85
C ALA A 317 30.37 14.63 25.19
N GLY A 318 29.52 15.62 24.86
CA GLY A 318 29.74 17.02 25.24
C GLY A 318 29.56 17.33 26.73
N VAL A 319 29.00 16.41 27.52
CA VAL A 319 28.83 16.60 28.96
C VAL A 319 30.14 16.29 29.69
N ARG A 320 30.85 17.33 30.10
CA ARG A 320 32.07 17.20 30.93
C ARG A 320 31.69 16.69 32.34
N THR A 321 32.21 15.52 32.72
CA THR A 321 32.06 14.95 34.07
C THR A 321 33.27 15.20 34.98
N ALA A 322 34.31 15.84 34.45
CA ALA A 322 35.52 16.22 35.16
C ALA A 322 35.80 17.73 35.00
N ILE A 323 36.31 18.35 36.06
CA ILE A 323 36.81 19.72 36.07
C ILE A 323 38.34 19.67 36.15
N GLY A 324 39.02 20.40 35.26
CA GLY A 324 40.49 20.47 35.14
C GLY A 324 41.00 19.91 33.81
N ASP A 325 42.00 20.56 33.21
CA ASP A 325 42.88 19.89 32.24
C ASP A 325 43.89 19.07 33.05
N GLY A 326 44.31 17.91 32.55
CA GLY A 326 45.21 17.01 33.28
C GLY A 326 46.62 17.56 33.51
N SER A 327 46.84 18.87 33.42
CA SER A 327 48.15 19.51 33.34
C SER A 327 48.64 20.07 34.68
N SER A 328 47.78 20.28 35.68
CA SER A 328 48.19 20.95 36.94
C SER A 328 47.59 20.38 38.24
N GLY A 329 47.01 19.19 38.20
CA GLY A 329 46.34 18.53 39.33
C GLY A 329 45.22 17.66 38.79
N GLY A 330 45.21 16.37 39.13
CA GLY A 330 44.38 15.36 38.46
C GLY A 330 42.90 15.73 38.29
N PRO A 331 42.21 15.15 37.30
CA PRO A 331 40.83 15.50 36.99
C PRO A 331 39.94 15.32 38.22
N VAL A 332 39.28 16.39 38.66
CA VAL A 332 38.30 16.31 39.74
C VAL A 332 37.01 15.77 39.13
N GLU A 333 36.74 14.49 39.38
CA GLU A 333 35.51 13.84 38.94
C GLU A 333 34.34 14.29 39.83
N ILE A 334 33.29 14.83 39.21
CA ILE A 334 32.08 15.21 39.95
C ILE A 334 31.27 13.94 40.21
N ALA A 335 31.39 13.38 41.41
CA ALA A 335 30.60 12.22 41.84
C ALA A 335 29.11 12.58 41.94
N LEU A 336 28.33 12.23 40.91
CA LEU A 336 26.88 12.43 40.84
C LEU A 336 26.07 11.16 41.15
N THR A 337 26.70 10.14 41.75
CA THR A 337 26.14 8.78 41.89
C THR A 337 24.80 8.77 42.62
N ASP A 338 24.70 9.45 43.77
CA ASP A 338 23.47 9.47 44.58
C ASP A 338 22.33 10.21 43.87
N ARG A 339 22.64 11.36 43.25
CA ARG A 339 21.68 12.14 42.45
C ARG A 339 21.19 11.37 41.23
N ARG A 340 22.06 10.57 40.61
CA ARG A 340 21.70 9.67 39.49
C ARG A 340 20.79 8.53 39.94
N GLN A 341 21.06 7.93 41.11
CA GLN A 341 20.21 6.87 41.67
C GLN A 341 18.82 7.41 42.03
N GLN A 342 18.75 8.57 42.69
CA GLN A 342 17.49 9.24 43.02
C GLN A 342 16.67 9.59 41.77
N LEU A 343 17.31 10.16 40.73
CA LEU A 343 16.65 10.44 39.46
C LEU A 343 16.12 9.16 38.79
N THR A 344 16.84 8.05 38.89
CA THR A 344 16.39 6.76 38.34
C THR A 344 15.11 6.27 39.01
N ALA A 345 15.09 6.29 40.34
CA ALA A 345 13.95 5.85 41.11
C ALA A 345 12.71 6.71 40.77
N ALA A 346 12.89 8.03 40.74
CA ALA A 346 11.83 8.97 40.40
C ALA A 346 11.32 8.81 38.96
N LEU A 347 12.20 8.57 37.98
CA LEU A 347 11.80 8.31 36.59
C LEU A 347 10.99 7.02 36.45
N ARG A 348 11.42 5.94 37.13
CA ARG A 348 10.70 4.66 37.10
C ARG A 348 9.32 4.80 37.74
N GLU A 349 9.22 5.48 38.88
CA GLU A 349 7.95 5.73 39.56
C GLU A 349 7.01 6.63 38.74
N ALA A 350 7.55 7.69 38.13
CA ALA A 350 6.75 8.56 37.26
C ALA A 350 6.22 7.79 36.05
N GLY A 351 7.07 6.95 35.46
CA GLY A 351 6.74 6.08 34.34
C GLY A 351 5.66 5.05 34.65
N THR A 352 5.74 4.35 35.79
CA THR A 352 4.73 3.36 36.18
C THR A 352 3.38 3.98 36.50
N ARG A 353 3.36 5.23 36.98
CA ARG A 353 2.13 5.97 37.32
C ARG A 353 1.57 6.82 36.18
N GLY A 354 2.21 6.85 35.01
CA GLY A 354 1.83 7.74 33.90
C GLY A 354 1.86 9.24 34.26
N SER A 355 2.78 9.64 35.15
CA SER A 355 2.87 10.99 35.70
C SER A 355 4.13 11.73 35.23
N ALA A 356 4.16 13.05 35.41
CA ALA A 356 5.29 13.89 34.99
C ALA A 356 6.32 14.08 36.11
N LEU A 357 7.62 13.98 35.78
CA LEU A 357 8.72 14.29 36.68
C LEU A 357 9.29 15.67 36.40
N LEU A 358 9.26 16.57 37.38
CA LEU A 358 9.88 17.89 37.30
C LEU A 358 11.27 17.89 37.94
N ILE A 359 12.30 18.15 37.13
CA ILE A 359 13.67 18.36 37.61
C ILE A 359 13.88 19.86 37.77
N SER A 360 14.09 20.31 39.01
CA SER A 360 14.30 21.73 39.33
C SER A 360 15.64 21.95 40.05
N GLY A 361 16.13 23.19 40.02
CA GLY A 361 17.42 23.58 40.57
C GLY A 361 17.90 24.89 39.93
N GLU A 362 18.83 25.57 40.59
CA GLU A 362 19.38 26.86 40.15
C GLU A 362 20.02 26.78 38.75
N SER A 363 20.16 27.93 38.08
CA SER A 363 20.85 27.96 36.79
C SER A 363 22.29 27.46 36.92
N GLY A 364 22.82 26.75 35.91
CA GLY A 364 24.19 26.21 35.96
C GLY A 364 24.41 24.95 36.82
N THR A 365 23.42 24.48 37.57
CA THR A 365 23.54 23.28 38.44
C THR A 365 23.66 21.93 37.71
N GLY A 366 23.77 21.92 36.38
CA GLY A 366 23.95 20.69 35.62
C GLY A 366 22.69 19.82 35.45
N LYS A 367 21.48 20.38 35.58
CA LYS A 367 20.21 19.64 35.36
C LYS A 367 20.16 18.92 34.01
N SER A 368 20.54 19.61 32.94
CA SER A 368 20.56 19.05 31.58
C SER A 368 21.62 17.95 31.44
N ALA A 369 22.80 18.15 32.04
CA ALA A 369 23.88 17.15 32.09
C ALA A 369 23.45 15.89 32.86
N LEU A 370 22.84 16.05 34.04
CA LEU A 370 22.32 14.96 34.87
C LEU A 370 21.25 14.14 34.13
N THR A 371 20.38 14.84 33.38
CA THR A 371 19.31 14.21 32.59
C THR A 371 19.90 13.42 31.42
N LEU A 372 20.79 14.03 30.63
CA LEU A 372 21.39 13.41 29.45
C LEU A 372 22.25 12.17 29.78
N LEU A 373 23.01 12.22 30.87
CA LEU A 373 23.88 11.11 31.29
C LEU A 373 23.12 9.87 31.78
N ARG A 374 21.83 9.98 32.15
CA ARG A 374 21.10 8.86 32.77
C ARG A 374 20.23 8.03 31.82
N PHE A 375 19.93 8.51 30.63
CA PHE A 375 19.11 7.78 29.67
C PHE A 375 19.69 6.50 29.00
N PRO A 376 20.91 5.95 29.26
CA PRO A 376 21.33 4.72 28.59
C PRO A 376 20.62 3.42 29.03
N ARG A 377 19.72 3.44 30.03
CA ARG A 377 19.16 2.20 30.63
C ARG A 377 17.69 2.30 31.06
N LEU A 378 16.80 2.74 30.19
CA LEU A 378 15.37 2.42 30.35
C LEU A 378 14.99 1.45 29.22
N PRO A 379 14.33 0.30 29.53
CA PRO A 379 13.83 -0.62 28.51
C PRO A 379 12.86 0.09 27.56
N GLY A 380 12.75 -0.41 26.33
CA GLY A 380 12.21 0.26 25.14
C GLY A 380 10.76 0.77 25.17
N ASP A 381 10.11 0.81 26.32
CA ASP A 381 8.67 1.11 26.47
C ASP A 381 8.37 2.57 26.87
N PHE A 382 9.39 3.41 27.06
CA PHE A 382 9.20 4.79 27.53
C PHE A 382 9.47 5.85 26.45
N GLN A 383 8.41 6.46 25.92
CA GLN A 383 8.52 7.73 25.19
C GLN A 383 8.55 8.90 26.17
N THR A 384 9.65 9.67 26.19
CA THR A 384 9.78 10.87 27.03
C THR A 384 9.78 12.12 26.16
N ARG A 385 8.94 13.12 26.49
CA ARG A 385 8.97 14.47 25.89
C ARG A 385 9.53 15.47 26.90
N PHE A 386 10.48 16.30 26.47
CA PHE A 386 11.04 17.37 27.28
C PHE A 386 10.36 18.71 26.97
N TYR A 387 9.93 19.41 28.02
CA TYR A 387 9.47 20.79 27.91
C TYR A 387 10.39 21.69 28.71
N HIS A 388 10.99 22.67 28.04
CA HIS A 388 11.83 23.67 28.68
C HIS A 388 10.94 24.80 29.20
N ALA A 389 10.59 24.77 30.49
CA ALA A 389 9.88 25.88 31.12
C ALA A 389 10.87 27.00 31.42
N ASN A 390 10.99 27.98 30.51
CA ASN A 390 11.78 29.17 30.76
C ASN A 390 10.97 30.10 31.69
N ARG A 391 11.46 30.36 32.90
CA ARG A 391 10.83 31.31 33.85
C ARG A 391 11.02 32.73 33.32
N GLY A 392 10.17 33.13 32.38
CA GLY A 392 10.29 34.43 31.73
C GLY A 392 9.07 34.87 30.94
N ARG A 393 7.87 34.31 31.20
CA ARG A 393 6.57 34.86 30.77
C ARG A 393 5.46 34.20 31.57
N LYS A 394 4.59 35.00 32.17
CA LYS A 394 3.39 34.53 32.87
C LYS A 394 2.42 33.95 31.84
N SER A 395 2.13 32.67 31.92
CA SER A 395 0.91 32.07 31.38
C SER A 395 0.30 31.18 32.45
N SER A 396 -0.96 31.48 32.75
CA SER A 396 -1.80 30.83 33.76
C SER A 396 -2.11 29.38 33.36
N TRP A 397 -1.82 28.43 34.24
CA TRP A 397 -2.38 27.08 34.20
C TRP A 397 -2.84 26.66 35.60
N LEU A 398 -4.03 26.07 35.66
CA LEU A 398 -4.74 25.53 36.84
C LEU A 398 -3.97 24.37 37.50
N PRO A 399 -4.25 24.03 38.78
CA PRO A 399 -3.29 23.36 39.64
C PRO A 399 -3.26 21.84 39.46
N LEU A 400 -2.08 21.30 39.12
CA LEU A 400 -1.73 19.90 39.35
C LEU A 400 -1.27 19.75 40.81
N ARG A 401 -1.86 18.78 41.53
CA ARG A 401 -1.42 18.39 42.88
C ARG A 401 0.04 17.95 42.82
N SER A 402 0.95 18.79 43.31
CA SER A 402 2.37 18.47 43.42
C SER A 402 2.68 17.89 44.79
N THR A 403 3.33 16.73 44.84
CA THR A 403 4.01 16.28 46.06
C THR A 403 5.39 16.95 46.08
N ARG A 404 5.62 17.82 47.06
CA ARG A 404 6.85 18.61 47.22
C ARG A 404 7.81 17.82 48.13
N MET A 405 9.00 17.49 47.65
CA MET A 405 10.04 16.91 48.48
C MET A 405 10.90 18.06 49.05
N SER A 406 10.86 18.26 50.36
CA SER A 406 11.64 19.25 51.11
C SER A 406 12.81 18.56 51.80
N CYS A 407 14.05 19.01 51.57
CA CYS A 407 15.20 18.62 52.38
C CYS A 407 15.18 19.43 53.68
N GLY A 408 14.92 18.77 54.82
CA GLY A 408 14.99 19.37 56.15
C GLY A 408 16.43 19.43 56.65
N ASN A 409 16.85 20.64 57.07
CA ASN A 409 18.05 20.86 57.87
C ASN A 409 17.86 20.27 59.28
N GLY A 410 18.89 19.60 59.80
CA GLY A 410 18.91 19.05 61.15
C GLY A 410 18.96 20.12 62.25
N PRO A 411 18.59 19.77 63.50
CA PRO A 411 18.54 20.72 64.60
C PRO A 411 19.89 20.83 65.32
N CYS A 412 20.31 22.07 65.58
CA CYS A 412 21.21 22.41 66.68
C CYS A 412 20.36 23.01 67.80
N GLY A 413 20.57 22.57 69.04
CA GLY A 413 20.00 23.24 70.21
C GLY A 413 20.19 22.49 71.53
N CYS A 414 21.19 22.97 72.29
CA CYS A 414 21.51 22.74 73.72
C CYS A 414 22.23 21.44 74.11
#